data_AF-A0A829QN40-F1
#
_entry.id   AF-A0A829QN40-F1
#
_cell.length_a   1.000
_cell.length_b   1.000
_cell.length_c   1.000
_cell.angle_alpha   90.00
_cell.angle_beta   90.00
_cell.angle_gamma   90.00
#
_symmetry.space_group_name_H-M   'P 1'
#
loop_
_entity.id
_entity.type
_entity.pdbx_description
1 polymer ?
#
loop_
_entity_poly.entity_id
_entity_poly.type
_entity_poly.pdbx_seq_one_letter_code
_entity_poly.pdbx_strand_id
1 'polypeptide(L)'
;MVLGLGNVPGALAAAMNEFAIRDIDLTRIESRPTRTGLGTYRFFLDCVGHIDDIAVGEALKGLHRRCEDVRYLGSWPRGTTAPTGANPPVLDEASGWLAETREGRLR
;
A
#
# COMPACT_ATOMS: atom_id res chain seq x y z
N MET A 1 -4.50 -7.66 1.90
CA MET A 1 -4.52 -7.05 3.25
C MET A 1 -5.92 -6.58 3.61
N VAL A 2 -6.17 -6.25 4.89
CA VAL A 2 -7.45 -5.67 5.37
C VAL A 2 -7.19 -4.34 6.07
N LEU A 3 -7.98 -3.31 5.74
CA LEU A 3 -7.92 -2.00 6.39
C LEU A 3 -9.19 -1.71 7.19
N GLY A 4 -9.02 -1.17 8.39
CA GLY A 4 -10.03 -0.44 9.13
C GLY A 4 -9.81 1.06 8.92
N LEU A 5 -10.82 1.77 8.42
CA LEU A 5 -10.77 3.20 8.17
C LEU A 5 -11.81 3.92 9.01
N GLY A 6 -11.46 5.09 9.53
CA GLY A 6 -12.43 5.98 10.16
C GLY A 6 -13.51 6.41 9.18
N ASN A 7 -14.75 6.51 9.65
CA ASN A 7 -15.90 6.93 8.85
C ASN A 7 -15.93 8.46 8.68
N VAL A 8 -14.93 8.98 7.97
CA VAL A 8 -14.79 10.41 7.65
C VAL A 8 -14.54 10.62 6.16
N PRO A 9 -14.97 11.76 5.58
CA PRO A 9 -14.76 12.06 4.18
C PRO A 9 -13.27 11.95 3.78
N GLY A 10 -13.00 11.28 2.67
CA GLY A 10 -11.65 11.15 2.11
C GLY A 10 -10.76 10.07 2.75
N ALA A 11 -11.20 9.39 3.82
CA ALA A 11 -10.39 8.35 4.47
C ALA A 11 -9.93 7.26 3.50
N LEU A 12 -10.82 6.78 2.63
CA LEU A 12 -10.48 5.79 1.61
C LEU A 12 -9.50 6.35 0.58
N ALA A 13 -9.74 7.56 0.07
CA ALA A 13 -8.86 8.19 -0.91
C ALA A 13 -7.44 8.37 -0.35
N ALA A 14 -7.33 8.82 0.91
CA ALA A 14 -6.04 8.96 1.59
C ALA A 14 -5.31 7.63 1.75
N ALA A 15 -6.02 6.53 2.06
CA ALA A 15 -5.44 5.20 2.12
C ALA A 15 -4.99 4.72 0.72
N MET A 16 -5.80 4.92 -0.33
CA MET A 16 -5.44 4.53 -1.70
C MET A 16 -4.24 5.33 -2.22
N ASN A 17 -4.11 6.58 -1.79
CA ASN A 17 -3.00 7.43 -2.16
C ASN A 17 -1.64 6.88 -1.70
N GLU A 18 -1.58 6.09 -0.62
CA GLU A 18 -0.31 5.44 -0.21
C GLU A 18 0.20 4.43 -1.25
N PHE A 19 -0.68 3.82 -2.03
CA PHE A 19 -0.28 2.96 -3.15
C PHE A 19 0.02 3.80 -4.39
N ALA A 20 -0.85 4.75 -4.71
CA ALA A 20 -0.76 5.56 -5.92
C ALA A 20 0.54 6.36 -6.02
N ILE A 21 0.99 7.02 -4.94
CA ILE A 21 2.22 7.83 -4.96
C ILE A 21 3.51 7.00 -5.06
N ARG A 22 3.40 5.68 -4.99
CA ARG A 22 4.53 4.73 -5.10
C ARG A 22 4.39 3.82 -6.32
N ASP A 23 3.47 4.15 -7.23
CA ASP A 23 3.17 3.38 -8.44
C ASP A 23 2.89 1.89 -8.15
N ILE A 24 2.16 1.61 -7.06
CA ILE A 24 1.73 0.26 -6.71
C ILE A 24 0.34 0.00 -7.26
N ASP A 25 0.24 -0.96 -8.18
CA ASP A 25 -1.02 -1.37 -8.76
C ASP A 25 -1.89 -2.14 -7.76
N LEU A 26 -3.14 -1.70 -7.60
CA LEU A 26 -4.17 -2.44 -6.89
C LEU A 26 -4.90 -3.36 -7.85
N THR A 27 -4.97 -4.66 -7.53
CA THR A 27 -5.67 -5.66 -8.34
C THR A 27 -7.07 -5.94 -7.82
N ARG A 28 -7.34 -5.61 -6.55
CA ARG A 28 -8.65 -5.75 -5.94
C ARG A 28 -8.87 -4.73 -4.83
N ILE A 29 -10.08 -4.18 -4.80
CA ILE A 29 -10.62 -3.43 -3.67
C ILE A 29 -12.08 -3.84 -3.43
N GLU A 30 -12.38 -4.29 -2.22
CA GLU A 30 -13.74 -4.62 -1.80
C GLU A 30 -14.04 -4.01 -0.44
N SER A 31 -15.23 -3.41 -0.29
CA SER A 31 -15.72 -2.96 1.02
C SER A 31 -16.65 -4.01 1.63
N ARG A 32 -16.58 -4.18 2.95
CA ARG A 32 -17.48 -5.06 3.72
C ARG A 32 -17.91 -4.34 5.01
N PRO A 33 -19.21 -4.33 5.35
CA PRO A 33 -19.67 -3.72 6.60
C PRO A 33 -19.17 -4.52 7.81
N THR A 34 -18.73 -3.85 8.87
CA THR A 34 -18.15 -4.51 10.05
C THR A 34 -19.20 -5.01 11.05
N ARG A 35 -20.48 -4.63 10.88
CA ARG A 35 -21.60 -4.91 11.80
C ARG A 35 -21.40 -4.38 13.24
N THR A 36 -20.40 -3.54 13.47
CA THR A 36 -20.12 -2.92 14.79
C THR A 36 -20.78 -1.56 14.97
N GLY A 37 -21.29 -0.96 13.88
CA GLY A 37 -22.02 0.31 13.89
C GLY A 37 -22.47 0.70 12.47
N LEU A 38 -23.46 1.59 12.36
CA LEU A 38 -23.89 2.12 11.06
C LEU A 38 -22.74 2.87 10.38
N GLY A 39 -22.51 2.58 9.09
CA GLY A 39 -21.49 3.27 8.29
C GLY A 39 -20.04 2.83 8.55
N THR A 40 -19.80 1.74 9.28
CA THR A 40 -18.45 1.22 9.51
C THR A 40 -18.10 0.09 8.54
N TYR A 41 -16.94 0.21 7.88
CA TYR A 41 -16.50 -0.70 6.82
C TYR A 41 -15.06 -1.16 7.05
N ARG A 42 -14.79 -2.38 6.60
CA ARG A 42 -13.43 -2.88 6.35
C ARG A 42 -13.22 -2.97 4.85
N PHE A 43 -12.00 -2.65 4.42
CA PHE A 43 -11.59 -2.75 3.03
C PHE A 43 -10.62 -3.91 2.85
N PHE A 44 -10.93 -4.79 1.91
CA PHE A 44 -10.05 -5.87 1.48
C PHE A 44 -9.33 -5.41 0.23
N LEU A 45 -8.01 -5.53 0.24
CA LEU A 45 -7.14 -5.02 -0.81
C LEU A 45 -6.15 -6.08 -1.25
N ASP A 46 -5.98 -6.22 -2.55
CA ASP A 46 -4.84 -6.91 -3.14
C ASP A 46 -4.08 -5.93 -4.04
N CYS A 47 -2.75 -6.03 -4.00
CA CYS A 47 -1.85 -5.19 -4.78
C CYS A 47 -0.76 -6.05 -5.39
N VAL A 48 -0.13 -5.53 -6.44
CA VAL A 48 1.07 -6.15 -7.00
C VAL A 48 2.29 -5.78 -6.16
N GLY A 49 3.05 -6.78 -5.73
CA GLY A 49 4.29 -6.61 -4.98
C GLY A 49 4.45 -7.60 -3.83
N HIS A 50 5.64 -7.59 -3.24
CA HIS A 50 6.05 -8.36 -2.07
C HIS A 50 6.32 -7.44 -0.89
N ILE A 51 6.22 -7.95 0.34
CA ILE A 51 6.56 -7.17 1.55
C ILE A 51 8.02 -6.70 1.58
N ASP A 52 8.89 -7.41 0.86
CA ASP A 52 10.32 -7.08 0.73
C ASP A 52 10.57 -5.98 -0.31
N ASP A 53 9.57 -5.65 -1.15
CA ASP A 53 9.67 -4.51 -2.04
C ASP A 53 9.60 -3.22 -1.20
N ILE A 54 10.62 -2.37 -1.34
CA ILE A 54 10.71 -1.11 -0.57
C ILE A 54 9.43 -0.28 -0.73
N ALA A 55 8.88 -0.20 -1.95
CA ALA A 55 7.65 0.54 -2.23
C ALA A 55 6.46 0.03 -1.42
N VAL A 56 6.26 -1.28 -1.38
CA VAL A 56 5.17 -1.92 -0.62
C VAL A 56 5.39 -1.72 0.88
N GLY A 57 6.61 -1.88 1.36
CA GLY A 57 6.97 -1.61 2.76
C GLY A 57 6.66 -0.18 3.17
N GLU A 58 7.01 0.82 2.35
CA GLU A 58 6.70 2.22 2.62
C GLU A 58 5.20 2.53 2.56
N ALA A 59 4.45 1.89 1.65
CA ALA A 59 2.99 2.00 1.61
C ALA A 59 2.35 1.44 2.90
N LEU A 60 2.78 0.26 3.37
CA LEU A 60 2.30 -0.33 4.62
C LEU A 60 2.60 0.56 5.84
N LYS A 61 3.79 1.16 5.90
CA LYS A 61 4.13 2.15 6.95
C LYS A 61 3.20 3.37 6.89
N GLY A 62 2.91 3.86 5.70
CA GLY A 62 1.98 4.96 5.47
C GLY A 62 0.56 4.63 5.94
N LEU A 63 0.05 3.46 5.56
CA LEU A 63 -1.26 2.97 5.98
C LEU A 63 -1.34 2.80 7.49
N HIS A 64 -0.33 2.22 8.13
CA HIS A 64 -0.32 2.01 9.58
C HIS A 64 -0.42 3.32 10.37
N ARG A 65 0.04 4.45 9.82
CA ARG A 65 -0.10 5.77 10.44
C ARG A 65 -1.47 6.42 10.24
N ARG A 66 -2.20 6.07 9.18
CA ARG A 66 -3.43 6.76 8.77
C ARG A 66 -4.71 5.98 9.06
N CYS A 67 -4.63 4.66 8.97
CA CYS A 67 -5.76 3.76 9.17
C CYS A 67 -5.95 3.48 10.67
N GLU A 68 -7.18 3.18 11.07
CA GLU A 68 -7.47 2.73 12.44
C GLU A 68 -6.91 1.34 12.71
N ASP A 69 -6.92 0.48 11.68
CA ASP A 69 -6.36 -0.87 11.72
C ASP A 69 -5.79 -1.26 10.36
N VAL A 70 -4.69 -2.00 10.36
CA VAL A 70 -4.07 -2.58 9.15
C VAL A 70 -3.66 -4.00 9.46
N ARG A 71 -4.29 -4.96 8.78
CA ARG A 71 -3.92 -6.37 8.85
C ARG A 71 -3.28 -6.83 7.55
N TYR A 72 -1.98 -7.07 7.61
CA TYR A 72 -1.26 -7.75 6.54
C TYR A 72 -1.64 -9.23 6.51
N LEU A 73 -1.91 -9.77 5.31
CA LEU A 73 -2.37 -11.15 5.11
C LEU A 73 -1.33 -12.05 4.44
N GLY A 74 -0.13 -11.53 4.19
CA GLY A 74 0.93 -12.21 3.44
C GLY A 74 1.11 -11.67 2.02
N SER A 75 2.17 -12.15 1.38
CA SER A 75 2.49 -11.98 -0.03
C SER A 75 2.63 -13.39 -0.60
N TRP A 76 2.13 -13.59 -1.82
CA TRP A 76 2.08 -14.90 -2.44
C TRP A 76 2.39 -14.81 -3.94
N PRO A 77 2.91 -15.88 -4.55
CA PRO A 77 3.11 -15.91 -5.99
C PRO A 77 1.81 -15.67 -6.75
N ARG A 78 1.86 -14.81 -7.78
CA ARG A 78 0.72 -14.61 -8.67
C ARG A 78 0.42 -15.90 -9.45
N GLY A 79 -0.85 -16.23 -9.59
CA GLY A 79 -1.28 -17.31 -10.48
C GLY A 79 -1.07 -16.91 -11.95
N THR A 80 -0.89 -17.89 -12.83
CA THR A 80 -0.66 -17.68 -14.28
C THR A 80 -1.79 -16.89 -14.96
N THR A 81 -3.00 -16.90 -14.40
CA THR A 81 -4.19 -16.21 -14.90
C THR A 81 -4.58 -14.96 -14.09
N ALA A 82 -3.77 -14.57 -13.10
CA ALA A 82 -4.08 -13.42 -12.27
C ALA A 82 -4.01 -12.11 -13.08
N PRO A 83 -4.85 -11.10 -12.76
CA PRO A 83 -4.82 -9.82 -13.45
C PRO A 83 -3.42 -9.20 -13.42
N THR A 84 -2.99 -8.71 -14.59
CA THR A 84 -1.69 -8.09 -14.80
C THR A 84 -1.70 -6.68 -14.20
N GLY A 85 -0.98 -6.50 -13.10
CA GLY A 85 -0.46 -5.19 -12.71
C GLY A 85 1.06 -5.14 -12.89
N ALA A 86 1.58 -3.94 -13.08
CA ALA A 86 3.01 -3.67 -13.11
C ALA A 86 3.64 -4.03 -11.76
N ASN A 87 4.88 -4.51 -11.80
CA ASN A 87 5.64 -4.68 -10.57
C ASN A 87 5.93 -3.30 -9.98
N PRO A 88 5.96 -3.17 -8.63
CA PRO A 88 6.34 -1.91 -8.00
C PRO A 88 7.67 -1.40 -8.54
N PRO A 89 7.86 -0.07 -8.64
CA PRO A 89 9.12 0.50 -9.05
C PRO A 89 10.21 0.16 -8.03
N VAL A 90 11.45 0.01 -8.51
CA VAL A 90 12.60 -0.19 -7.65
C VAL A 90 12.97 1.17 -7.05
N LEU A 91 12.68 1.39 -5.77
CA LEU A 91 13.02 2.62 -5.04
C LEU A 91 14.52 2.71 -4.67
N ASP A 92 15.35 1.78 -5.14
CA ASP A 92 16.77 1.70 -4.80
C ASP A 92 17.58 2.84 -5.41
N GLU A 93 17.29 3.27 -6.64
CA GLU A 93 17.96 4.38 -7.30
C GLU A 93 17.75 5.68 -6.53
N ALA A 94 16.53 5.95 -6.09
CA ALA A 94 16.22 7.12 -5.26
C ALA A 94 16.89 7.04 -3.88
N SER A 95 16.94 5.85 -3.29
CA SER A 95 17.60 5.61 -2.00
C SER A 95 19.12 5.76 -2.10
N GLY A 96 19.72 5.28 -3.18
CA GLY A 96 21.13 5.44 -3.52
C GLY A 96 21.46 6.91 -3.75
N TRP A 97 20.69 7.60 -4.59
CA TRP A 97 20.82 9.04 -4.80
C TRP A 97 20.75 9.82 -3.47
N LEU A 98 19.82 9.48 -2.58
CA LEU A 98 19.70 10.13 -1.28
C LEU A 98 20.89 9.83 -0.37
N ALA A 99 21.43 8.61 -0.38
CA ALA A 99 22.63 8.25 0.35
C ALA A 99 23.85 9.06 -0.16
N GLU A 100 24.06 9.07 -1.48
CA GLU A 100 25.10 9.88 -2.13
C GLU A 100 24.96 11.37 -1.80
N THR A 101 23.73 11.89 -1.76
CA THR A 101 23.43 13.29 -1.40
C THR A 101 23.84 13.58 0.05
N ARG A 102 23.45 12.70 0.99
CA ARG A 102 23.78 12.85 2.41
C ARG A 102 25.29 12.79 2.68
N GLU A 103 26.00 12.02 1.85
CA GLU A 103 27.44 11.85 1.93
C GLU A 103 28.22 12.93 1.15
N GLY A 104 27.52 13.87 0.50
CA GLY A 104 28.13 14.97 -0.26
C GLY A 104 28.87 14.52 -1.52
N ARG A 105 28.54 13.34 -2.07
CA ARG A 105 29.21 12.75 -3.24
C ARG A 105 28.62 13.19 -4.58
N LEU A 106 27.42 13.75 -4.60
CA LEU A 106 26.81 14.36 -5.79
C LEU A 106 27.38 15.78 -5.98
N ARG A 107 28.06 16.00 -7.12
CA ARG A 107 28.60 17.30 -7.54
C ARG A 107 27.60 18.07 -8.39
#